data_AF-A0A450SBF4-F1
#
_entry.id   AF-A0A450SBF4-F1
#
_cell.length_a   1.000
_cell.length_b   1.000
_cell.length_c   1.000
_cell.angle_alpha   90.00
_cell.angle_beta   90.00
_cell.angle_gamma   90.00
#
_symmetry.space_group_name_H-M   'P 1'
#
loop_
_entity.id
_entity.type
_entity.pdbx_description
1 polymer ?
#
loop_
_entity_poly.entity_id
_entity_poly.type
_entity_poly.pdbx_seq_one_letter_code
_entity_poly.pdbx_strand_id
1 'polypeptide(L)'
;MQVYTYSDARQKLSSALDKAEVSGKALIQRKDGRTLSPDPERTEKSPLDVPSIKARVTTKELVSLVREERGRTTASTRFLEDYGQSS
;
A
#
# COMPACT_ATOMS: atom_id res chain seq x y z
N MET A 1 -1.51 22.41 -14.66
CA MET A 1 -0.98 23.12 -13.48
C MET A 1 -1.90 24.28 -13.18
N GLN A 2 -2.52 24.30 -12.00
CA GLN A 2 -3.46 25.36 -11.61
C GLN A 2 -2.86 26.13 -10.42
N VAL A 3 -2.85 27.46 -10.51
CA VAL A 3 -2.39 28.34 -9.43
C VAL A 3 -3.61 28.90 -8.70
N TYR A 4 -3.61 28.76 -7.38
CA TYR A 4 -4.62 29.30 -6.48
C TYR A 4 -3.98 30.33 -5.57
N THR A 5 -4.71 31.40 -5.24
CA THR A 5 -4.30 32.23 -4.10
C THR A 5 -4.61 31.50 -2.79
N TYR A 6 -3.95 31.87 -1.70
CA TYR A 6 -4.25 31.34 -0.37
C TYR A 6 -5.76 31.47 -0.01
N SER A 7 -6.39 32.59 -0.36
CA SER A 7 -7.81 32.81 -0.10
C SER A 7 -8.70 31.88 -0.92
N ASP A 8 -8.39 31.67 -2.20
CA ASP A 8 -9.13 30.75 -3.07
C ASP A 8 -9.00 29.31 -2.58
N ALA A 9 -7.78 28.88 -2.25
CA ALA A 9 -7.51 27.55 -1.73
C ALA A 9 -8.24 27.30 -0.40
N ARG A 10 -8.35 28.31 0.47
CA ARG A 10 -9.10 28.20 1.72
C ARG A 10 -10.61 28.01 1.49
N GLN A 11 -11.18 28.71 0.51
CA GLN A 11 -12.61 28.59 0.19
C GLN A 11 -12.94 27.30 -0.57
N LYS A 12 -12.01 26.80 -1.39
CA LYS A 12 -12.21 25.68 -2.33
C LYS A 12 -11.19 24.58 -2.13
N LEU A 13 -10.87 24.26 -0.87
CA LEU A 13 -9.77 23.37 -0.52
C LEU A 13 -9.94 21.97 -1.14
N SER A 14 -11.14 21.38 -1.04
CA SER A 14 -11.43 20.07 -1.65
C SER A 14 -11.12 20.05 -3.14
N SER A 15 -11.65 21.02 -3.91
CA SER A 15 -11.37 21.08 -5.35
C SER A 15 -9.89 21.32 -5.68
N ALA A 16 -9.16 22.06 -4.83
CA ALA A 16 -7.73 22.27 -5.01
C ALA A 16 -6.94 20.97 -4.75
N LEU A 17 -7.33 20.17 -3.76
CA LEU A 17 -6.75 18.86 -3.45
C LEU A 17 -7.05 17.84 -4.56
N ASP A 18 -8.30 17.74 -5.03
CA ASP A 18 -8.67 16.83 -6.11
C ASP A 18 -7.85 17.14 -7.38
N LYS A 19 -7.66 18.43 -7.70
CA LYS A 19 -6.80 18.83 -8.81
C LYS A 19 -5.33 18.53 -8.56
N ALA A 20 -4.85 18.62 -7.31
CA ALA A 20 -3.49 18.23 -6.95
C ALA A 20 -3.27 16.73 -7.13
N GLU A 21 -4.26 15.91 -6.78
CA GLU A 21 -4.22 14.45 -6.93
C GLU A 21 -4.27 14.01 -8.40
N VAL A 22 -5.16 14.58 -9.20
CA VAL A 22 -5.32 14.22 -10.62
C VAL A 22 -4.21 14.79 -11.50
N SER A 23 -3.80 16.04 -11.28
CA SER A 23 -2.83 16.73 -12.15
C SER A 23 -1.40 16.78 -11.59
N GLY A 24 -1.20 16.34 -10.34
CA GLY A 24 0.09 16.31 -9.65
C GLY A 24 0.69 17.67 -9.27
N LYS A 25 0.06 18.80 -9.67
CA LYS A 25 0.62 20.16 -9.46
C LYS A 25 -0.49 21.20 -9.29
N ALA A 26 -0.99 21.34 -8.07
CA ALA A 26 -1.72 22.53 -7.62
C ALA A 26 -0.76 23.44 -6.86
N LEU A 27 -0.62 24.69 -7.27
CA LEU A 27 0.27 25.66 -6.62
C LEU A 27 -0.56 26.65 -5.81
N ILE A 28 -0.27 26.78 -4.52
CA ILE A 28 -0.89 27.75 -3.63
C ILE A 28 0.09 28.90 -3.43
N GLN A 29 -0.27 30.07 -3.94
CA GLN A 29 0.53 31.28 -3.82
C GLN A 29 0.05 32.10 -2.61
N ARG A 30 1.01 32.43 -1.74
CA ARG A 30 0.80 33.31 -0.58
C ARG A 30 1.23 34.74 -0.92
N LYS A 31 0.71 35.71 -0.16
CA LYS A 31 1.05 37.14 -0.31
C LYS A 31 2.54 37.44 -0.09
N ASP A 32 3.25 36.59 0.63
CA ASP A 32 4.71 36.67 0.86
C ASP A 32 5.54 36.19 -0.36
N GLY A 33 4.88 35.88 -1.49
CA GLY A 33 5.52 35.39 -2.72
C GLY A 33 5.88 33.90 -2.68
N ARG A 34 5.70 33.22 -1.53
CA ARG A 34 5.96 31.80 -1.42
C ARG A 34 4.89 31.00 -2.14
N THR A 35 5.31 29.95 -2.81
CA THR A 35 4.44 29.02 -3.50
C THR A 35 4.61 27.65 -2.90
N LEU A 36 3.51 27.03 -2.46
CA LEU A 36 3.48 25.70 -1.88
C LEU A 36 2.73 24.76 -2.81
N SER A 37 3.20 23.53 -2.96
CA SER A 37 2.46 22.47 -3.64
C SER A 37 2.01 21.45 -2.60
N PRO A 38 0.72 21.05 -2.57
CA PRO A 38 0.32 19.85 -1.85
C PRO A 38 1.05 18.66 -2.45
N ASP A 39 1.77 17.91 -1.62
CA ASP A 39 2.33 16.62 -1.99
C ASP A 39 1.38 15.55 -1.44
N PRO A 40 0.69 14.78 -2.29
CA PRO A 40 -0.20 13.74 -1.83
C PRO A 40 0.62 12.67 -1.11
N GLU A 41 0.31 12.45 0.16
CA GLU A 41 0.89 11.33 0.91
C GLU A 41 0.38 10.04 0.28
N ARG A 42 1.28 9.32 -0.39
CA ARG A 42 0.95 8.02 -0.95
C ARG A 42 0.85 7.06 0.23
N THR A 43 -0.36 6.64 0.55
CA THR A 43 -0.54 5.51 1.47
C THR A 43 0.19 4.32 0.89
N GLU A 44 1.29 3.89 1.51
CA GLU A 44 1.97 2.67 1.12
C GLU A 44 0.96 1.52 1.29
N LYS A 45 0.57 0.94 0.17
CA LYS A 45 -0.25 -0.26 0.16
C LYS A 45 0.54 -1.37 0.83
N SER A 46 -0.18 -2.24 1.54
CA SER A 46 0.44 -3.47 2.07
C SER A 46 1.21 -4.15 0.95
N PRO A 47 2.42 -4.68 1.19
CA PRO A 47 3.14 -5.50 0.21
C PRO A 47 2.33 -6.73 -0.26
N LEU A 48 1.28 -7.09 0.47
CA LEU A 48 0.34 -8.17 0.16
C LEU A 48 -0.94 -7.68 -0.56
N ASP A 49 -1.11 -6.37 -0.77
CA ASP A 49 -2.21 -5.78 -1.55
C ASP A 49 -1.95 -5.92 -3.05
N VAL A 50 -2.08 -7.15 -3.53
CA VAL A 50 -1.90 -7.51 -4.94
C VAL A 50 -3.25 -7.84 -5.60
N PRO A 51 -3.41 -7.57 -6.91
CA PRO A 51 -4.63 -7.94 -7.63
C PRO A 51 -4.95 -9.43 -7.52
N SER A 52 -6.24 -9.77 -7.37
CA SER A 52 -6.69 -11.16 -7.31
C SER A 52 -6.75 -11.80 -8.71
N ILE A 53 -6.56 -13.12 -8.74
CA ILE A 53 -6.75 -13.93 -9.95
C ILE A 53 -7.98 -14.84 -9.79
N LYS A 54 -8.74 -15.04 -10.86
CA LYS A 54 -9.83 -16.02 -10.89
C LYS A 54 -9.25 -17.41 -11.17
N ALA A 55 -8.95 -18.15 -10.11
CA ALA A 55 -8.50 -19.54 -10.22
C ALA A 55 -9.68 -20.51 -10.22
N ARG A 56 -9.60 -21.56 -11.04
CA ARG A 56 -10.55 -22.68 -11.02
C ARG A 56 -10.08 -23.74 -10.02
N VAL A 57 -10.21 -23.43 -8.73
CA VAL A 57 -9.82 -24.31 -7.63
C VAL A 57 -10.99 -24.50 -6.69
N THR A 58 -11.13 -25.71 -6.15
CA THR A 58 -12.17 -26.03 -5.17
C THR A 58 -11.69 -25.71 -3.76
N THR A 59 -12.63 -25.49 -2.84
CA THR A 59 -12.31 -25.27 -1.41
C THR A 59 -11.56 -26.46 -0.81
N LYS A 60 -11.89 -27.69 -1.21
CA LYS A 60 -11.23 -28.91 -0.71
C LYS A 60 -9.75 -28.92 -1.10
N GLU A 61 -9.44 -28.59 -2.35
CA GLU A 61 -8.06 -28.50 -2.83
C GLU A 61 -7.26 -27.43 -2.08
N LEU A 62 -7.82 -26.24 -1.88
CA LEU A 62 -7.16 -25.18 -1.10
C LEU A 62 -6.85 -25.61 0.34
N VAL A 63 -7.80 -26.25 1.01
CA VAL A 63 -7.60 -26.74 2.40
C VAL A 63 -6.53 -27.81 2.45
N SER A 64 -6.51 -28.73 1.48
CA SER A 64 -5.47 -29.76 1.38
C SER A 64 -4.08 -29.15 1.21
N LEU A 65 -3.92 -28.20 0.28
CA LEU A 65 -2.65 -27.50 0.03
C LEU A 65 -2.14 -26.78 1.29
N VAL A 66 -3.01 -26.03 1.99
CA VAL A 66 -2.61 -25.32 3.22
C VAL A 66 -2.16 -26.29 4.33
N ARG A 67 -2.83 -27.44 4.47
CA ARG A 67 -2.46 -28.47 5.46
C ARG A 67 -1.11 -29.09 5.12
N GLU A 68 -0.85 -29.36 3.85
CA GLU A 68 0.40 -29.92 3.36
C GLU A 68 1.58 -28.96 3.63
N GLU A 69 1.43 -27.68 3.27
CA GLU A 69 2.47 -26.67 3.47
C GLU A 69 2.79 -26.42 4.96
N ARG A 70 1.77 -26.33 5.82
CA ARG A 70 1.97 -26.19 7.27
C ARG A 70 2.65 -27.43 7.87
N GLY A 71 2.32 -28.61 7.35
CA GLY A 71 2.99 -29.87 7.70
C GLY A 71 4.48 -29.84 7.33
N ARG A 72 4.82 -29.31 6.16
CA ARG A 72 6.22 -29.15 5.70
C ARG A 72 7.03 -28.20 6.57
N THR A 73 6.47 -27.05 6.96
CA THR A 73 7.18 -26.10 7.84
C THR A 73 7.51 -26.74 9.19
N THR A 74 6.58 -27.50 9.76
CA THR A 74 6.77 -28.20 11.04
C THR A 74 7.77 -29.35 10.94
N ALA A 75 7.83 -30.03 9.79
CA ALA A 75 8.84 -31.05 9.53
C ALA A 75 10.24 -30.43 9.42
N SER A 76 10.37 -29.29 8.73
CA SER A 76 11.66 -28.61 8.54
C SER A 76 12.27 -28.08 9.85
N THR A 77 11.45 -27.65 10.82
CA THR A 77 11.95 -27.28 12.15
C THR A 77 12.39 -28.51 12.96
N ARG A 78 11.69 -29.64 12.86
CA ARG A 78 12.12 -30.91 13.49
C ARG A 78 13.46 -31.41 12.97
N PHE A 79 13.72 -31.28 11.67
CA PHE A 79 15.01 -31.65 11.10
C PHE A 79 16.19 -30.82 11.65
N LEU A 80 15.95 -29.61 12.18
CA LEU A 80 16.97 -28.77 12.80
C LEU A 80 17.15 -29.10 14.30
N GLU A 81 16.10 -29.56 14.98
CA GLU A 81 16.15 -29.97 16.39
C GLU A 81 16.95 -31.27 16.58
N ASP A 82 16.83 -32.24 15.67
CA ASP A 82 17.53 -33.52 15.73
C ASP A 82 19.06 -33.39 15.59
N TYR A 83 19.57 -32.33 14.93
CA TYR A 83 21.01 -32.04 14.84
C TYR A 83 21.60 -31.37 16.09
N GLY A 84 20.76 -30.90 17.02
CA GLY A 84 21.18 -30.22 18.26
C GLY A 84 21.37 -31.15 19.46
N GLN A 85 21.07 -32.44 19.34
CA GLN A 85 21.17 -33.43 20.42
C GLN A 85 22.09 -34.60 20.08
N SER A 86 23.37 -34.29 19.87
CA SER A 86 24.44 -35.26 20.04
C SER A 86 25.59 -34.57 20.78
N SER A 87 25.49 -34.57 22.11
CA SER A 87 26.62 -34.37 23.02
C SER A 87 27.10 -35.73 23.52
#